data_AF-A0A0H0XML4-F1
#
_entry.id   AF-A0A0H0XML4-F1
#
_cell.length_a   1.000
_cell.length_b   1.000
_cell.length_c   1.000
_cell.angle_alpha   90.00
_cell.angle_beta   90.00
_cell.angle_gamma   90.00
#
_symmetry.space_group_name_H-M   'P 1'
#
loop_
_entity.id
_entity.type
_entity.pdbx_description
1 polymer ?
#
loop_
_entity_poly.entity_id
_entity_poly.type
_entity_poly.pdbx_seq_one_letter_code
_entity_poly.pdbx_strand_id
1 'polypeptide(L)'
;MVEDSPDISEMSFEDALRALEDVVRKLESGEAKLDESIDLYERGEQLRQKCQARLDAAQERIEKIVSGPDGKPSGTAPFDAA
;
A
#
# COMPACT_ATOMS: atom_id res chain seq x y z
N MET A 1 6.72 -27.78 -11.91
CA MET A 1 6.21 -26.60 -12.63
C MET A 1 6.51 -25.43 -11.73
N VAL A 2 7.48 -24.59 -12.08
CA VAL A 2 7.87 -23.44 -11.24
C VAL A 2 6.85 -22.35 -11.53
N GLU A 3 6.05 -22.03 -10.53
CA GLU A 3 4.91 -21.12 -10.65
C GLU A 3 5.40 -19.70 -10.94
N ASP A 4 4.90 -19.14 -12.03
CA ASP A 4 4.98 -17.73 -12.42
C ASP A 4 4.15 -16.91 -11.42
N SER A 5 4.65 -16.77 -10.18
CA SER A 5 4.15 -15.72 -9.30
C SER A 5 4.60 -14.39 -9.90
N PRO A 6 3.68 -13.46 -10.22
CA PRO A 6 4.06 -12.16 -10.77
C PRO A 6 5.05 -11.48 -9.82
N ASP A 7 6.10 -10.88 -10.39
CA ASP A 7 7.08 -10.12 -9.62
C ASP A 7 6.33 -9.06 -8.80
N ILE A 8 6.53 -9.06 -7.48
CA ILE A 8 5.88 -8.13 -6.54
C ILE A 8 6.13 -6.67 -6.96
N SER A 9 7.25 -6.41 -7.64
CA SER A 9 7.62 -5.10 -8.19
C SER A 9 6.65 -4.60 -9.26
N GLU A 10 6.02 -5.51 -10.01
CA GLU A 10 5.12 -5.18 -11.13
C GLU A 10 3.64 -5.14 -10.68
N MET A 11 3.32 -5.58 -9.46
CA MET A 11 1.95 -5.64 -8.98
C MET A 11 1.31 -4.25 -8.78
N SER A 12 0.00 -4.18 -9.04
CA SER A 12 -0.84 -3.05 -8.60
C SER A 12 -0.95 -3.02 -7.07
N PHE A 13 -1.42 -1.92 -6.50
CA PHE A 13 -1.67 -1.85 -5.06
C PHE A 13 -2.72 -2.88 -4.62
N GLU A 14 -3.81 -2.98 -5.36
CA GLU A 14 -4.93 -3.89 -5.09
C GLU A 14 -4.51 -5.36 -5.19
N ASP A 15 -3.68 -5.70 -6.17
CA ASP A 15 -3.19 -7.07 -6.33
C ASP A 15 -2.16 -7.43 -5.25
N ALA A 16 -1.27 -6.50 -4.89
CA ALA A 16 -0.34 -6.70 -3.78
C ALA A 16 -1.08 -6.83 -2.43
N LEU A 17 -2.14 -6.05 -2.23
CA LEU A 17 -2.97 -6.13 -1.04
C LEU A 17 -3.71 -7.48 -0.95
N ARG A 18 -4.34 -7.94 -2.03
CA ARG A 18 -4.98 -9.27 -2.05
C ARG A 18 -3.99 -10.39 -1.76
N ALA A 19 -2.80 -10.33 -2.36
CA ALA A 19 -1.77 -11.32 -2.10
C ALA A 19 -1.29 -11.28 -0.63
N LEU A 20 -1.23 -10.10 -0.01
CA LEU A 20 -0.88 -9.95 1.41
C LEU A 20 -1.96 -10.56 2.31
N GLU A 21 -3.24 -10.31 2.02
CA GLU A 21 -4.37 -10.92 2.73
C GLU A 21 -4.35 -12.45 2.63
N ASP A 22 -4.00 -12.99 1.46
CA ASP A 22 -3.84 -14.44 1.27
C ASP A 22 -2.71 -15.02 2.12
N VAL A 23 -1.56 -14.32 2.18
CA VAL A 23 -0.44 -14.70 3.03
C VAL A 23 -0.85 -14.71 4.50
N VAL A 24 -1.51 -13.65 4.97
CA VAL A 24 -1.99 -13.55 6.36
C VAL A 24 -2.97 -14.68 6.67
N ARG A 25 -3.95 -14.93 5.80
CA ARG A 25 -4.91 -16.04 5.99
C ARG A 25 -4.21 -17.39 6.13
N LYS A 26 -3.20 -17.66 5.31
CA LYS A 26 -2.43 -18.92 5.39
C LYS A 26 -1.66 -19.02 6.69
N LEU A 27 -1.01 -17.95 7.15
CA LEU A 27 -0.32 -17.92 8.43
C LEU A 27 -1.28 -18.13 9.61
N GLU A 28 -2.45 -17.49 9.57
CA GLU A 28 -3.47 -17.59 10.63
C GLU A 28 -4.17 -18.95 10.67
N SER A 29 -4.23 -19.68 9.54
CA SER A 29 -4.80 -21.03 9.50
C SER A 29 -4.02 -22.02 10.39
N GLY A 30 -2.73 -21.76 10.62
CA GLY A 30 -1.84 -22.68 11.33
C GLY A 30 -1.55 -24.00 10.60
N GLU A 31 -1.97 -24.12 9.34
CA GLU A 31 -1.78 -25.33 8.52
C GLU A 31 -0.38 -25.38 7.86
N ALA A 32 0.30 -24.23 7.78
CA ALA A 32 1.64 -24.12 7.20
C ALA A 32 2.71 -24.75 8.11
N LYS A 33 3.67 -25.45 7.49
CA LYS A 33 4.87 -25.94 8.20
C LYS A 33 5.77 -24.76 8.60
N LEU A 34 6.75 -25.00 9.47
CA LEU A 34 7.69 -23.97 9.92
C LEU A 34 8.41 -23.28 8.74
N ASP A 35 9.01 -24.06 7.83
CA ASP A 35 9.72 -23.50 6.68
C ASP A 35 8.79 -22.70 5.77
N GLU A 36 7.58 -23.21 5.51
CA GLU A 36 6.56 -22.51 4.73
C GLU A 36 6.08 -21.22 5.41
N SER A 37 6.00 -21.22 6.74
CA SER A 37 5.63 -20.04 7.52
C SER A 37 6.67 -18.94 7.42
N ILE A 38 7.96 -19.31 7.34
CA ILE A 38 9.06 -18.37 7.11
C ILE A 38 8.96 -17.77 5.70
N ASP A 39 8.76 -18.61 4.68
CA ASP A 39 8.61 -18.15 3.29
C ASP A 39 7.38 -17.22 3.12
N LEU A 40 6.25 -17.59 3.74
CA LEU A 40 5.04 -16.76 3.78
C LEU A 40 5.30 -15.42 4.46
N TYR A 41 6.04 -15.41 5.58
CA TYR A 41 6.38 -14.18 6.29
C TYR A 41 7.26 -13.26 5.44
N GLU A 42 8.31 -13.79 4.81
CA GLU A 42 9.19 -13.00 3.94
C GLU A 42 8.42 -12.39 2.75
N ARG A 43 7.57 -13.20 2.12
CA ARG A 43 6.69 -12.72 1.04
C ARG A 43 5.72 -11.65 1.54
N GLY A 44 5.15 -11.84 2.73
CA GLY A 44 4.27 -10.87 3.39
C GLY A 44 4.96 -9.52 3.63
N GLU A 45 6.21 -9.53 4.10
CA GLU A 45 6.98 -8.30 4.28
C GLU A 45 7.25 -7.57 2.95
N GLN A 46 7.59 -8.30 1.89
CA GLN A 46 7.79 -7.70 0.56
C GLN A 46 6.50 -7.05 0.03
N LEU A 47 5.36 -7.73 0.18
CA LEU A 47 4.06 -7.20 -0.21
C LEU A 47 3.68 -5.96 0.62
N ARG A 48 3.92 -5.99 1.93
CA ARG A 48 3.70 -4.84 2.83
C ARG A 48 4.52 -3.63 2.38
N GLN A 49 5.80 -3.82 2.10
CA GLN A 49 6.69 -2.75 1.63
C GLN A 49 6.21 -2.16 0.30
N LYS A 50 5.76 -3.01 -0.63
CA LYS A 50 5.19 -2.55 -1.91
C LYS A 50 3.94 -1.70 -1.72
N CYS A 51 3.01 -2.16 -0.87
CA CYS A 51 1.80 -1.41 -0.54
C CYS A 51 2.14 -0.06 0.09
N GLN A 52 3.04 -0.03 1.07
CA GLN A 52 3.48 1.20 1.72
C GLN A 52 4.10 2.18 0.71
N ALA A 53 5.01 1.72 -0.14
CA ALA A 53 5.65 2.56 -1.15
C ALA A 53 4.64 3.18 -2.13
N ARG A 54 3.57 2.46 -2.48
CA ARG A 54 2.48 2.99 -3.33
C ARG A 54 1.65 4.05 -2.59
N LEU A 55 1.36 3.84 -1.30
CA LEU A 55 0.64 4.81 -0.47
C LEU A 55 1.46 6.09 -0.27
N ASP A 56 2.75 5.96 0.02
CA ASP A 56 3.67 7.10 0.20
C ASP A 56 3.74 7.94 -1.08
N ALA A 57 3.90 7.30 -2.25
CA ALA A 57 3.90 7.99 -3.54
C ALA A 57 2.57 8.69 -3.85
N ALA A 58 1.44 8.08 -3.45
CA ALA A 58 0.13 8.70 -3.60
C ALA A 58 -0.03 9.92 -2.68
N GLN A 59 0.42 9.82 -1.42
CA GLN A 59 0.41 10.92 -0.46
C GLN A 59 1.26 12.10 -0.96
N GLU A 60 2.50 11.85 -1.39
CA GLU A 60 3.40 12.89 -1.91
C GLU A 60 2.77 13.62 -3.11
N ARG A 61 2.05 12.89 -3.97
CA ARG A 61 1.33 13.49 -5.10
C ARG A 61 0.19 14.38 -4.65
N ILE A 62 -0.56 13.98 -3.63
CA ILE A 62 -1.66 14.79 -3.06
C ILE A 62 -1.09 16.06 -2.41
N GLU A 63 -0.02 15.94 -1.62
CA GLU A 63 0.65 17.06 -0.97
C GLU A 63 1.10 18.10 -1.99
N LYS A 64 1.72 17.67 -3.11
CA LYS A 64 2.11 18.57 -4.21
C LYS A 64 0.94 19.31 -4.87
N ILE A 65 -0.25 18.69 -4.94
CA ILE A 65 -1.46 19.34 -5.48
C ILE A 65 -2.01 20.36 -4.47
N VAL A 66 -2.07 20.00 -3.18
CA VAL A 66 -2.58 20.86 -2.11
C VAL A 66 -1.65 22.06 -1.88
N SER A 67 -0.34 21.87 -1.99
CA SER A 67 0.68 22.91 -1.86
C SER A 67 0.98 23.66 -3.18
N GLY A 68 -0.01 23.83 -4.07
CA GLY A 68 0.14 24.59 -5.32
C GLY A 68 0.88 25.92 -5.13
N PRO A 69 1.50 26.48 -6.20
CA PRO A 69 2.63 27.42 -6.15
C PRO A 69 2.54 28.67 -5.25
N ASP A 70 1.37 28.99 -4.68
CA ASP A 70 1.14 30.11 -3.77
C ASP A 70 0.74 29.73 -2.33
N GLY A 71 0.62 28.44 -1.98
CA GLY A 71 0.37 27.96 -0.61
C GLY A 71 -0.89 28.53 0.08
N LYS A 72 -1.80 29.17 -0.67
CA LYS A 72 -2.99 29.82 -0.12
C LYS A 72 -4.22 28.92 -0.23
N PRO A 73 -4.94 28.67 0.87
CA PRO A 73 -6.27 28.07 0.79
C PRO A 73 -7.19 29.00 -0.04
N SER A 74 -7.83 28.44 -1.05
CA SER A 74 -8.80 29.16 -1.87
C SER A 74 -10.08 29.40 -1.06
N GLY A 75 -10.17 30.58 -0.44
CA GLY A 75 -11.42 31.22 -0.07
C GLY A 75 -11.99 30.86 1.31
N THR A 76 -11.69 31.68 2.31
CA THR A 76 -12.72 32.07 3.29
C THR A 76 -12.96 33.56 3.10
N ALA A 77 -14.13 33.92 2.57
CA ALA A 77 -14.60 35.28 2.62
C ALA A 77 -14.99 35.61 4.07
N PRO A 78 -14.64 36.78 4.61
CA PRO A 78 -15.19 37.22 5.89
C PRO A 78 -16.72 37.31 5.76
N PHE A 79 -17.41 36.76 6.75
CA PHE A 79 -18.84 37.02 6.92
C PHE A 79 -19.00 38.47 7.35
N ASP A 80 -19.32 39.36 6.41
CA ASP A 80 -19.73 40.72 6.74
C ASP A 80 -21.09 40.66 7.43
N ALA A 81 -21.08 40.72 8.76
CA ALA A 81 -22.25 41.00 9.57
C ALA A 81 -22.48 42.53 9.53
N ALA A 82 -23.34 42.98 8.63
CA ALA A 82 -23.95 44.31 8.66
C ALA A 82 -25.23 44.29 9.51
#